data_AF-C8X5M5-F1
#
_entry.id   AF-C8X5M5-F1
#
_cell.length_a   1.000
_cell.length_b   1.000
_cell.length_c   1.000
_cell.angle_alpha   90.00
_cell.angle_beta   90.00
_cell.angle_gamma   90.00
#
_symmetry.space_group_name_H-M   'P 1'
#
loop_
_entity.id
_entity.type
_entity.pdbx_description
1 polymer ?
#
loop_
_entity_poly.entity_id
_entity_poly.type
_entity_poly.pdbx_seq_one_letter_code
_entity_poly.pdbx_strand_id
1 'polypeptide(L)'
;MHRQFARAMTAAAVLALSLFLCGPLWAQNGVQASLESKDLQVGETVTIKGKIQPGKDLFVTVASQDKFAPQDTDGVNEKKSFARDVQDNAFEMDTEVPVLYYVLTNKPEELGNITKKRFGGPSFAKGIYETTMFRLGDYDQLNTELKQYLGPIDTQQEWDFYRYTHETSYGINTVTKERTQIGKVTIFARSVLGDYEQTGNYWDEGTSIELDKATGEFTASFKTFRHSPPDTNFDVFVNGKEIGSYTLEGKGFWLSLGGRYMNPLWIILGAILVGAFFSLIGAAGGMLMAAYQVMVVNTMGPVGINAANVLRPSNVALTLFSPLGSFYRYAIKERRVAWPVGLSFGVGILIGSIWLGKYVTEFLPLASYKEWLAVLVVLMGARTLYELTPKVMEKRKNIKAMTQKFNEEVRKAKEEGRAAQMGSIEPVSTGLTNFRFKFWGEEFKINPLLFGIIGLGIGIVARCFGIGGGFLLVPIMTMVGALPMYVAVPVGLVGTCFSSIGSFIGYLMNGYLPDFWIALAIIIGGFVGGTIGSRMQKLFTEKQLKWILAVVLFFLFFRFFKIEIWL
;
A
#
# COMPACT_ATOMS: atom_id res chain seq x y z
N MET A 1 74.56 -27.16 48.58
CA MET A 1 73.89 -26.55 47.40
C MET A 1 72.94 -27.50 46.64
N HIS A 2 73.22 -28.80 46.51
CA HIS A 2 72.37 -29.70 45.70
C HIS A 2 70.91 -29.93 46.19
N ARG A 3 70.65 -29.96 47.51
CA ARG A 3 69.29 -30.23 48.05
C ARG A 3 68.31 -29.05 47.88
N GLN A 4 68.80 -27.81 47.81
CA GLN A 4 67.93 -26.64 47.57
C GLN A 4 67.54 -26.52 46.09
N PHE A 5 68.43 -26.90 45.18
CA PHE A 5 68.15 -26.91 43.74
C PHE A 5 67.08 -27.96 43.36
N ALA A 6 67.12 -29.14 43.98
CA ALA A 6 66.12 -30.18 43.75
C ALA A 6 64.72 -29.80 44.27
N ARG A 7 64.63 -29.04 45.37
CA ARG A 7 63.36 -28.52 45.90
C ARG A 7 62.80 -27.38 45.03
N ALA A 8 63.66 -26.54 44.46
CA ALA A 8 63.23 -25.49 43.53
C ALA A 8 62.70 -26.08 42.21
N MET A 9 63.35 -27.12 41.67
CA MET A 9 62.87 -27.80 40.46
C MET A 9 61.56 -28.56 40.67
N THR A 10 61.37 -29.19 41.84
CA THR A 10 60.10 -29.87 42.15
C THR A 10 58.97 -28.88 42.41
N ALA A 11 59.23 -27.74 43.06
CA ALA A 11 58.24 -26.67 43.19
C ALA A 11 57.88 -26.04 41.84
N ALA A 12 58.86 -25.82 40.95
CA ALA A 12 58.63 -25.31 39.59
C ALA A 12 57.87 -26.32 38.71
N ALA A 13 58.16 -27.62 38.84
CA ALA A 13 57.44 -28.67 38.13
C ALA A 13 55.99 -28.82 38.61
N VAL A 14 55.73 -28.66 39.92
CA VAL A 14 54.36 -28.68 40.48
C VAL A 14 53.58 -27.42 40.08
N LEU A 15 54.23 -26.25 40.04
CA LEU A 15 53.60 -25.03 39.52
C LEU A 15 53.29 -25.15 38.02
N ALA A 16 54.21 -25.69 37.22
CA ALA A 16 54.01 -25.93 35.79
C ALA A 16 52.93 -26.99 35.53
N LEU A 17 52.83 -28.04 36.36
CA LEU A 17 51.74 -29.02 36.27
C LEU A 17 50.38 -28.44 36.70
N SER A 18 50.36 -27.53 37.69
CA SER A 18 49.13 -26.83 38.09
C SER A 18 48.66 -25.82 37.03
N LEU A 19 49.59 -25.22 36.27
CA LEU A 19 49.31 -24.37 35.12
C LEU A 19 48.92 -25.16 33.85
N PHE A 20 49.25 -26.45 33.77
CA PHE A 20 48.82 -27.35 32.68
C PHE A 20 47.50 -28.08 32.97
N LEU A 21 47.16 -28.29 34.25
CA LEU A 21 45.88 -28.87 34.68
C LEU A 21 44.76 -27.82 34.85
N CYS A 22 45.13 -26.55 34.97
CA CYS A 22 44.27 -25.46 34.53
C CYS A 22 44.50 -25.27 33.02
N GLY A 23 43.79 -26.06 32.21
CA GLY A 23 43.57 -25.69 30.80
C GLY A 23 43.12 -24.22 30.72
N PRO A 24 43.27 -23.55 29.56
CA PRO A 24 42.96 -22.12 29.47
C PRO A 24 41.59 -21.92 30.09
N LEU A 25 41.47 -21.05 31.09
CA LEU A 25 40.16 -20.53 31.47
C LEU A 25 39.67 -19.79 30.22
N TRP A 26 38.99 -20.51 29.34
CA TRP A 26 38.22 -19.99 28.22
C TRP A 26 36.99 -19.30 28.82
N ALA A 27 37.20 -18.22 29.55
CA ALA A 27 36.17 -17.23 29.81
C ALA A 27 36.03 -16.36 28.55
N GLN A 28 35.55 -16.96 27.46
CA GLN A 28 35.04 -16.27 26.30
C GLN A 28 33.61 -16.78 26.03
N ASN A 29 32.65 -16.13 26.69
CA ASN A 29 31.20 -16.15 26.49
C ASN A 29 30.43 -17.49 26.43
N GLY A 30 31.01 -18.67 26.62
CA GLY A 30 30.25 -19.92 26.84
C GLY A 30 29.26 -20.35 25.74
N VAL A 31 29.21 -19.66 24.60
CA VAL A 31 28.30 -19.92 23.48
C VAL A 31 29.01 -20.76 22.42
N GLN A 32 28.42 -21.93 22.12
CA GLN A 32 28.77 -22.82 21.02
C GLN A 32 27.53 -23.08 20.18
N ALA A 33 27.36 -22.40 19.06
CA ALA A 33 26.20 -22.56 18.20
C ALA A 33 26.59 -22.52 16.72
N SER A 34 25.73 -23.11 15.88
CA SER A 34 25.92 -23.18 14.43
C SER A 34 24.60 -23.11 13.69
N LEU A 35 24.66 -22.61 12.45
CA LEU A 35 23.56 -22.61 11.49
C LEU A 35 23.44 -24.00 10.84
N GLU A 36 22.23 -24.51 10.71
CA GLU A 36 21.98 -25.83 10.09
C GLU A 36 22.11 -25.79 8.56
N SER A 37 21.69 -24.69 7.92
CA SER A 37 21.88 -24.45 6.49
C SER A 37 22.29 -22.99 6.24
N LYS A 38 23.06 -22.77 5.17
CA LYS A 38 23.49 -21.44 4.70
C LYS A 38 22.88 -21.05 3.36
N ASP A 39 22.51 -22.03 2.53
CA ASP A 39 21.83 -21.82 1.26
C ASP A 39 20.32 -21.92 1.51
N LEU A 40 19.65 -20.78 1.57
CA LEU A 40 18.23 -20.69 1.92
C LEU A 40 17.49 -19.78 0.94
N GLN A 41 16.27 -20.16 0.59
CA GLN A 41 15.37 -19.29 -0.16
C GLN A 41 14.46 -18.50 0.78
N VAL A 42 14.00 -17.34 0.32
CA VAL A 42 12.99 -16.56 1.05
C VAL A 42 11.75 -17.40 1.40
N GLY A 43 11.32 -17.31 2.65
CA GLY A 43 10.18 -18.05 3.19
C GLY A 43 10.51 -19.45 3.71
N GLU A 44 11.76 -19.89 3.64
CA GLU A 44 12.25 -21.11 4.31
C GLU A 44 12.59 -20.84 5.78
N THR A 45 12.72 -21.93 6.55
CA THR A 45 13.00 -21.87 7.98
C THR A 45 14.51 -21.85 8.21
N VAL A 46 14.98 -20.88 8.98
CA VAL A 46 16.35 -20.84 9.51
C VAL A 46 16.33 -21.55 10.85
N THR A 47 17.27 -22.48 11.06
CA THR A 47 17.44 -23.19 12.33
C THR A 47 18.84 -22.96 12.88
N ILE A 48 18.88 -22.52 14.14
CA ILE A 48 20.08 -22.29 14.93
C ILE A 48 20.09 -23.30 16.07
N LYS A 49 21.16 -24.07 16.20
CA LYS A 49 21.35 -25.06 17.26
C LYS A 49 22.63 -24.78 18.00
N GLY A 50 22.64 -25.04 19.30
CA GLY A 50 23.85 -24.86 20.08
C GLY A 50 23.66 -25.02 21.57
N LYS A 51 24.63 -24.49 22.29
CA LYS A 51 24.72 -24.48 23.73
C LYS A 51 25.12 -23.09 24.21
N ILE A 52 24.35 -22.57 25.17
CA ILE A 52 24.68 -21.36 25.93
C ILE A 52 25.07 -21.75 27.37
N GLN A 53 25.48 -20.77 28.16
CA GLN A 53 25.77 -21.00 29.57
C GLN A 53 24.52 -21.51 30.31
N PRO A 54 24.60 -22.62 31.08
CA PRO A 54 23.48 -23.12 31.87
C PRO A 54 22.86 -22.05 32.77
N GLY A 55 21.52 -22.05 32.85
CA GLY A 55 20.74 -21.11 33.65
C GLY A 55 20.50 -19.73 33.01
N LYS A 56 21.14 -19.41 31.88
CA LYS A 56 20.89 -18.17 31.14
C LYS A 56 19.68 -18.30 30.23
N ASP A 57 19.04 -17.16 29.96
CA ASP A 57 18.01 -17.04 28.93
C ASP A 57 18.66 -16.91 27.54
N LEU A 58 17.94 -17.33 26.50
CA LEU A 58 18.40 -17.35 25.12
C LEU A 58 17.96 -16.07 24.40
N PHE A 59 18.90 -15.43 23.73
CA PHE A 59 18.66 -14.32 22.81
C PHE A 59 19.43 -14.59 21.51
N VAL A 60 18.69 -14.87 20.44
CA VAL A 60 19.26 -15.04 19.10
C VAL A 60 18.86 -13.82 18.26
N THR A 61 19.84 -12.99 17.95
CA THR A 61 19.67 -11.80 17.13
C THR A 61 20.03 -12.12 15.69
N VAL A 62 19.13 -11.82 14.76
CA VAL A 62 19.29 -12.02 13.33
C VAL A 62 19.08 -10.67 12.65
N ALA A 63 20.15 -10.14 12.05
CA ALA A 63 20.14 -8.79 11.49
C ALA A 63 20.62 -8.81 10.03
N SER A 64 19.95 -8.08 9.16
CA SER A 64 20.42 -7.91 7.78
C SER A 64 21.68 -7.06 7.76
N GLN A 65 22.60 -7.40 6.85
CA GLN A 65 23.79 -6.59 6.60
C GLN A 65 23.45 -5.25 5.94
N ASP A 66 22.37 -5.21 5.16
CA ASP A 66 21.83 -3.96 4.64
C ASP A 66 21.29 -3.12 5.79
N LYS A 67 21.67 -1.83 5.81
CA LYS A 67 21.22 -0.83 6.77
C LYS A 67 20.45 0.28 6.08
N PHE A 68 19.70 1.03 6.88
CA PHE A 68 18.98 2.21 6.44
C PHE A 68 19.10 3.31 7.48
N ALA A 69 19.41 4.53 7.02
CA ALA A 69 19.28 5.76 7.78
C ALA A 69 18.19 6.67 7.20
N PRO A 70 17.57 7.56 8.01
CA PRO A 70 16.57 8.52 7.53
C PRO A 70 17.01 9.35 6.32
N GLN A 71 18.31 9.67 6.21
CA GLN A 71 18.89 10.41 5.09
C GLN A 71 18.91 9.65 3.76
N ASP A 72 18.86 8.32 3.79
CA ASP A 72 18.95 7.46 2.60
C ASP A 72 17.65 7.42 1.78
N THR A 73 16.56 7.99 2.31
CA THR A 73 15.31 8.06 1.55
C THR A 73 15.43 9.03 0.38
N ASP A 74 14.98 8.60 -0.80
CA ASP A 74 14.84 9.48 -1.97
C ASP A 74 13.47 10.17 -2.07
N GLY A 75 12.51 9.80 -1.21
CA GLY A 75 11.14 10.30 -1.27
C GLY A 75 11.01 11.75 -0.80
N VAL A 76 10.40 12.63 -1.60
CA VAL A 76 10.26 14.06 -1.26
C VAL A 76 9.39 14.28 0.00
N ASN A 77 8.34 13.49 0.19
CA ASN A 77 7.51 13.57 1.40
C ASN A 77 8.20 12.92 2.60
N GLU A 78 8.93 11.85 2.35
CA GLU A 78 9.69 11.08 3.31
C GLU A 78 10.82 11.92 3.94
N LYS A 79 11.63 12.62 3.12
CA LYS A 79 12.62 13.60 3.59
C LYS A 79 12.03 14.65 4.53
N LYS A 80 10.84 15.19 4.20
CA LYS A 80 10.14 16.19 5.04
C LYS A 80 9.53 15.60 6.31
N SER A 81 9.21 14.30 6.30
CA SER A 81 8.64 13.63 7.46
C SER A 81 9.77 13.33 8.44
N PHE A 82 10.86 12.71 7.97
CA PHE A 82 12.03 12.45 8.80
C PHE A 82 12.67 13.72 9.37
N ALA A 83 12.80 14.80 8.60
CA ALA A 83 13.32 16.05 9.12
C ALA A 83 12.50 16.64 10.28
N ARG A 84 11.22 16.27 10.40
CA ARG A 84 10.38 16.60 11.55
C ARG A 84 10.48 15.54 12.64
N ASP A 85 10.46 14.28 12.27
CA ASP A 85 10.46 13.17 13.22
C ASP A 85 11.75 13.13 14.05
N VAL A 86 12.92 13.46 13.48
CA VAL A 86 14.19 13.57 14.24
C VAL A 86 14.20 14.71 15.27
N GLN A 87 13.27 15.68 15.19
CA GLN A 87 13.14 16.74 16.19
C GLN A 87 12.35 16.27 17.42
N ASP A 88 11.42 15.33 17.21
CA ASP A 88 10.50 14.82 18.21
C ASP A 88 10.96 13.47 18.82
N ASN A 89 12.02 12.87 18.30
CA ASN A 89 12.51 11.55 18.70
C ASN A 89 14.04 11.55 18.91
N ALA A 90 14.54 10.58 19.69
CA ALA A 90 15.95 10.49 20.08
C ALA A 90 16.83 9.76 19.04
N PHE A 91 16.72 10.13 17.75
CA PHE A 91 17.60 9.64 16.68
C PHE A 91 17.89 10.74 15.66
N GLU A 92 18.98 10.59 14.93
CA GLU A 92 19.49 11.56 13.95
C GLU A 92 19.25 11.12 12.51
N MET A 93 19.52 12.00 11.55
CA MET A 93 19.31 11.70 10.13
C MET A 93 20.25 10.63 9.57
N ASP A 94 21.41 10.45 10.20
CA ASP A 94 22.45 9.47 9.87
C ASP A 94 22.42 8.23 10.79
N THR A 95 21.47 8.14 11.73
CA THR A 95 21.31 6.95 12.56
C THR A 95 20.88 5.76 11.70
N GLU A 96 21.75 4.75 11.61
CA GLU A 96 21.55 3.57 10.78
C GLU A 96 21.04 2.38 11.60
N VAL A 97 20.04 1.66 11.08
CA VAL A 97 19.62 0.36 11.65
C VAL A 97 19.53 -0.69 10.55
N PRO A 98 19.69 -1.99 10.90
CA PRO A 98 19.45 -3.07 9.95
C PRO A 98 18.04 -2.98 9.33
N VAL A 99 18.01 -3.16 8.02
CA VAL A 99 16.81 -3.21 7.17
C VAL A 99 15.81 -4.24 7.73
N LEU A 100 16.25 -5.46 8.04
CA LEU A 100 15.47 -6.52 8.71
C LEU A 100 16.18 -6.93 10.00
N TYR A 101 15.45 -6.97 11.10
CA TYR A 101 16.01 -7.30 12.42
C TYR A 101 15.03 -8.11 13.27
N TYR A 102 15.49 -9.25 13.76
CA TYR A 102 14.73 -10.19 14.57
C TYR A 102 15.51 -10.57 15.84
N VAL A 103 14.80 -10.72 16.94
CA VAL A 103 15.32 -11.26 18.20
C VAL A 103 14.42 -12.41 18.62
N LEU A 104 14.93 -13.63 18.51
CA LEU A 104 14.26 -14.83 19.00
C LEU A 104 14.66 -15.03 20.46
N THR A 105 13.69 -15.16 21.35
CA THR A 105 13.97 -15.36 22.78
C THR A 105 12.89 -16.15 23.50
N ASN A 106 13.28 -16.91 24.52
CA ASN A 106 12.35 -17.52 25.47
C ASN A 106 11.81 -16.54 26.52
N LYS A 107 12.22 -15.27 26.46
CA LYS A 107 11.89 -14.24 27.46
C LYS A 107 11.62 -12.86 26.83
N PRO A 108 10.62 -12.76 25.93
CA PRO A 108 10.34 -11.54 25.18
C PRO A 108 10.02 -10.33 26.07
N GLU A 109 9.48 -10.54 27.27
CA GLU A 109 9.13 -9.49 28.23
C GLU A 109 10.31 -8.61 28.68
N GLU A 110 11.57 -9.04 28.48
CA GLU A 110 12.74 -8.19 28.76
C GLU A 110 12.96 -7.11 27.69
N LEU A 111 12.42 -7.30 26.48
CA LEU A 111 12.53 -6.36 25.37
C LEU A 111 11.36 -5.37 25.31
N GLY A 112 10.27 -5.61 26.05
CA GLY A 112 9.06 -4.81 25.92
C GLY A 112 7.80 -5.46 26.47
N ASN A 113 6.64 -4.93 26.09
CA ASN A 113 5.34 -5.32 26.63
C ASN A 113 4.25 -5.41 25.57
N ILE A 114 3.30 -6.33 25.76
CA ILE A 114 2.10 -6.43 24.91
C ILE A 114 1.07 -5.39 25.34
N THR A 115 0.61 -4.56 24.41
CA THR A 115 -0.38 -3.49 24.63
C THR A 115 -1.51 -3.55 23.61
N LYS A 116 -2.67 -2.96 23.93
CA LYS A 116 -3.79 -2.87 23.00
C LYS A 116 -3.68 -1.60 22.14
N LYS A 117 -3.77 -1.76 20.81
CA LYS A 117 -3.78 -0.68 19.83
C LYS A 117 -5.13 -0.62 19.12
N ARG A 118 -5.67 0.60 19.00
CA ARG A 118 -6.91 0.85 18.26
C ARG A 118 -6.64 1.48 16.91
N PHE A 119 -7.42 1.13 15.89
CA PHE A 119 -7.25 1.62 14.52
C PHE A 119 -8.60 1.69 13.77
N GLY A 120 -8.57 2.37 12.61
CA GLY A 120 -9.72 2.53 11.71
C GLY A 120 -10.76 3.54 12.21
N GLY A 121 -11.66 3.95 11.33
CA GLY A 121 -12.71 4.93 11.67
C GLY A 121 -12.30 6.39 11.44
N PRO A 122 -13.23 7.33 11.69
CA PRO A 122 -13.03 8.76 11.50
C PRO A 122 -11.99 9.33 12.47
N SER A 123 -11.36 10.46 12.13
CA SER A 123 -10.30 11.09 12.93
C SER A 123 -10.77 11.52 14.33
N PHE A 124 -12.07 11.76 14.51
CA PHE A 124 -12.67 12.09 15.80
C PHE A 124 -13.02 10.87 16.67
N ALA A 125 -12.85 9.64 16.18
CA ALA A 125 -13.04 8.43 16.96
C ALA A 125 -11.68 7.81 17.33
N LYS A 126 -11.54 7.28 18.56
CA LYS A 126 -10.32 6.62 19.07
C LYS A 126 -10.12 5.20 18.50
N GLY A 127 -10.30 5.03 17.20
CA GLY A 127 -10.29 3.72 16.56
C GLY A 127 -11.58 2.93 16.80
N ILE A 128 -12.12 2.30 15.76
CA ILE A 128 -13.31 1.43 15.87
C ILE A 128 -12.94 -0.05 16.10
N TYR A 129 -11.68 -0.42 15.86
CA TYR A 129 -11.17 -1.77 16.03
C TYR A 129 -10.01 -1.78 17.03
N GLU A 130 -9.83 -2.90 17.73
CA GLU A 130 -8.78 -3.10 18.74
C GLU A 130 -8.01 -4.39 18.45
N THR A 131 -6.70 -4.36 18.68
CA THR A 131 -5.82 -5.52 18.52
C THR A 131 -4.61 -5.39 19.45
N THR A 132 -3.79 -6.44 19.58
CA THR A 132 -2.59 -6.45 20.45
C THR A 132 -1.33 -6.12 19.66
N MET A 133 -0.40 -5.40 20.29
CA MET A 133 0.93 -5.13 19.77
C MET A 133 2.03 -5.30 20.79
N PHE A 134 3.21 -5.69 20.34
CA PHE A 134 4.43 -5.64 21.16
C PHE A 134 5.02 -4.23 21.08
N ARG A 135 5.21 -3.57 22.21
CA ARG A 135 5.91 -2.28 22.33
C ARG A 135 7.27 -2.50 22.94
N LEU A 136 8.30 -1.92 22.34
CA LEU A 136 9.66 -2.06 22.83
C LEU A 136 9.89 -1.15 24.03
N GLY A 137 10.66 -1.63 25.00
CA GLY A 137 11.07 -0.85 26.17
C GLY A 137 11.96 0.33 25.78
N ASP A 138 12.00 1.36 26.64
CA ASP A 138 13.02 2.41 26.54
C ASP A 138 14.40 1.79 26.71
N TYR A 139 15.42 2.30 25.99
CA TYR A 139 16.78 1.77 26.07
C TYR A 139 17.32 1.73 27.51
N ASP A 140 16.98 2.74 28.32
CA ASP A 140 17.39 2.84 29.72
C ASP A 140 16.72 1.81 30.64
N GLN A 141 15.59 1.24 30.23
CA GLN A 141 14.85 0.22 30.97
C GLN A 141 15.32 -1.21 30.63
N LEU A 142 16.06 -1.39 29.53
CA LEU A 142 16.62 -2.68 29.16
C LEU A 142 17.71 -3.11 30.15
N ASN A 143 17.72 -4.40 30.49
CA ASN A 143 18.76 -5.00 31.31
C ASN A 143 20.16 -4.75 30.71
N THR A 144 21.15 -4.43 31.54
CA THR A 144 22.54 -4.19 31.12
C THR A 144 23.12 -5.36 30.32
N GLU A 145 22.79 -6.60 30.69
CA GLU A 145 23.22 -7.79 29.96
C GLU A 145 22.55 -7.88 28.58
N LEU A 146 21.26 -7.59 28.49
CA LEU A 146 20.49 -7.61 27.24
C LEU A 146 21.01 -6.60 26.22
N LYS A 147 21.47 -5.42 26.66
CA LYS A 147 22.08 -4.41 25.77
C LYS A 147 23.25 -4.96 24.96
N GLN A 148 23.99 -5.92 25.51
CA GLN A 148 25.11 -6.58 24.82
C GLN A 148 24.66 -7.65 23.83
N TYR A 149 23.39 -8.06 23.88
CA TYR A 149 22.83 -9.14 23.06
C TYR A 149 22.08 -8.62 21.81
N LEU A 150 21.93 -7.31 21.69
CA LEU A 150 21.23 -6.66 20.57
C LEU A 150 22.00 -6.68 19.24
N GLY A 151 23.21 -7.24 19.21
CA GLY A 151 24.01 -7.40 17.99
C GLY A 151 24.43 -6.05 17.41
N PRO A 152 24.07 -5.72 16.15
CA PRO A 152 24.51 -4.48 15.50
C PRO A 152 23.78 -3.21 15.96
N ILE A 153 22.81 -3.31 16.87
CA ILE A 153 22.17 -2.15 17.51
C ILE A 153 22.80 -2.02 18.90
N ASP A 154 23.82 -1.19 19.04
CA ASP A 154 24.60 -1.09 20.28
C ASP A 154 24.44 0.26 20.99
N THR A 155 23.95 1.28 20.28
CA THR A 155 23.69 2.61 20.84
C THR A 155 22.22 2.86 21.19
N GLN A 156 21.99 3.85 22.07
CA GLN A 156 20.64 4.33 22.38
C GLN A 156 19.94 4.94 21.16
N GLN A 157 20.66 5.69 20.32
CA GLN A 157 20.10 6.31 19.12
C GLN A 157 19.60 5.26 18.12
N GLU A 158 20.39 4.21 17.88
CA GLU A 158 19.98 3.10 17.00
C GLU A 158 18.78 2.34 17.57
N TRP A 159 18.74 2.09 18.89
CA TRP A 159 17.58 1.47 19.52
C TRP A 159 16.32 2.33 19.41
N ASP A 160 16.44 3.63 19.62
CA ASP A 160 15.34 4.57 19.53
C ASP A 160 14.85 4.72 18.08
N PHE A 161 15.75 4.72 17.08
CA PHE A 161 15.36 4.68 15.68
C PHE A 161 14.70 3.36 15.29
N TYR A 162 15.25 2.24 15.78
CA TYR A 162 14.67 0.92 15.58
C TYR A 162 13.26 0.82 16.19
N ARG A 163 13.06 1.39 17.37
CA ARG A 163 11.76 1.46 18.04
C ARG A 163 10.78 2.37 17.32
N TYR A 164 11.21 3.57 16.92
CA TYR A 164 10.40 4.47 16.10
C TYR A 164 9.90 3.74 14.85
N THR A 165 10.80 3.05 14.14
CA THR A 165 10.42 2.28 12.96
C THR A 165 9.60 1.03 13.32
N HIS A 166 9.72 0.46 14.53
CA HIS A 166 8.95 -0.73 14.94
C HIS A 166 7.49 -0.37 15.21
N GLU A 167 7.25 0.77 15.86
CA GLU A 167 5.94 1.11 16.41
C GLU A 167 5.11 2.04 15.52
N THR A 168 5.77 2.86 14.69
CA THR A 168 5.10 3.85 13.84
C THR A 168 4.66 3.28 12.49
N SER A 169 3.73 3.98 11.83
CA SER A 169 3.30 3.63 10.49
C SER A 169 4.35 3.90 9.41
N TYR A 170 5.41 4.66 9.73
CA TYR A 170 6.51 4.95 8.83
C TYR A 170 7.53 3.79 8.75
N GLY A 171 7.47 2.80 9.63
CA GLY A 171 8.26 1.57 9.44
C GLY A 171 7.54 0.47 8.67
N ILE A 172 6.21 0.51 8.62
CA ILE A 172 5.41 -0.42 7.82
C ILE A 172 5.67 -0.12 6.36
N ASN A 173 6.22 -1.09 5.61
CA ASN A 173 6.37 -0.99 4.15
C ASN A 173 7.35 0.13 3.73
N THR A 174 8.32 0.49 4.57
CA THR A 174 9.20 1.65 4.35
C THR A 174 10.58 1.43 4.93
N VAL A 175 10.75 0.87 6.12
CA VAL A 175 12.10 0.53 6.66
C VAL A 175 12.20 -0.99 6.85
N THR A 176 11.67 -1.72 5.85
CA THR A 176 11.80 -3.20 5.71
C THR A 176 11.55 -4.01 6.96
N LYS A 177 10.45 -3.72 7.64
CA LYS A 177 9.95 -4.58 8.70
C LYS A 177 9.02 -5.64 8.14
N GLU A 178 9.14 -6.88 8.60
CA GLU A 178 8.18 -7.92 8.28
C GLU A 178 6.81 -7.52 8.85
N ARG A 179 5.85 -7.29 7.95
CA ARG A 179 4.52 -6.82 8.28
C ARG A 179 3.71 -7.94 8.94
N THR A 180 3.19 -7.70 10.14
CA THR A 180 2.21 -8.60 10.77
C THR A 180 0.79 -8.09 10.60
N GLN A 181 -0.15 -9.03 10.45
CA GLN A 181 -1.55 -8.72 10.24
C GLN A 181 -2.47 -9.60 11.07
N ILE A 182 -3.53 -8.99 11.60
CA ILE A 182 -4.75 -9.71 11.97
C ILE A 182 -5.83 -9.30 10.97
N GLY A 183 -6.33 -10.26 10.18
CA GLY A 183 -7.18 -9.96 9.04
C GLY A 183 -6.48 -9.04 8.03
N LYS A 184 -7.13 -7.95 7.61
CA LYS A 184 -6.53 -6.96 6.68
C LYS A 184 -5.78 -5.82 7.39
N VAL A 185 -5.72 -5.85 8.72
CA VAL A 185 -5.13 -4.79 9.53
C VAL A 185 -3.63 -4.98 9.59
N THR A 186 -2.85 -3.91 9.41
CA THR A 186 -1.44 -3.94 9.77
C THR A 186 -1.25 -3.38 11.16
N ILE A 187 -0.50 -4.09 11.99
CA ILE A 187 -0.41 -3.72 13.40
C ILE A 187 0.96 -3.07 13.69
N PHE A 188 2.07 -3.76 13.36
CA PHE A 188 3.47 -3.31 13.49
C PHE A 188 4.42 -4.41 12.93
N ALA A 189 5.72 -4.33 13.24
CA ALA A 189 6.77 -5.22 12.75
C ALA A 189 6.88 -6.56 13.52
N ARG A 190 7.04 -7.67 12.80
CA ARG A 190 7.50 -8.95 13.34
C ARG A 190 9.00 -8.82 13.64
N SER A 191 9.36 -8.78 14.91
CA SER A 191 10.74 -8.51 15.29
C SER A 191 11.16 -9.23 16.56
N VAL A 192 10.41 -9.11 17.64
CA VAL A 192 10.65 -9.90 18.86
C VAL A 192 9.80 -11.15 18.74
N LEU A 193 10.46 -12.32 18.69
CA LEU A 193 9.83 -13.60 18.41
C LEU A 193 9.96 -14.51 19.62
N GLY A 194 8.82 -14.89 20.18
CA GLY A 194 8.72 -15.96 21.17
C GLY A 194 8.44 -17.31 20.52
N ASP A 195 8.39 -18.35 21.36
CA ASP A 195 7.90 -19.66 20.93
C ASP A 195 6.40 -19.63 20.66
N TYR A 196 5.98 -19.96 19.44
CA TYR A 196 4.57 -19.85 19.03
C TYR A 196 3.64 -20.75 19.84
N GLU A 197 4.08 -21.96 20.20
CA GLU A 197 3.25 -22.91 20.95
C GLU A 197 3.00 -22.41 22.38
N GLN A 198 3.95 -21.67 22.95
CA GLN A 198 3.81 -21.07 24.28
C GLN A 198 3.03 -19.75 24.26
N THR A 199 3.31 -18.85 23.31
CA THR A 199 2.73 -17.50 23.32
C THR A 199 1.37 -17.43 22.63
N GLY A 200 1.15 -18.21 21.57
CA GLY A 200 -0.02 -18.12 20.70
C GLY A 200 -0.18 -16.77 19.97
N ASN A 201 0.83 -15.90 19.96
CA ASN A 201 0.72 -14.61 19.28
C ASN A 201 0.86 -14.75 17.77
N TYR A 202 0.09 -13.99 17.01
CA TYR A 202 0.11 -14.03 15.55
C TYR A 202 1.45 -13.57 14.91
N TRP A 203 2.28 -12.81 15.64
CA TRP A 203 3.62 -12.44 15.16
C TRP A 203 4.68 -13.51 15.45
N ASP A 204 4.38 -14.48 16.32
CA ASP A 204 5.27 -15.60 16.62
C ASP A 204 5.06 -16.78 15.65
N GLU A 205 4.04 -16.74 14.78
CA GLU A 205 3.73 -17.82 13.84
C GLU A 205 4.95 -18.21 12.99
N GLY A 206 5.27 -19.51 12.99
CA GLY A 206 6.45 -20.04 12.31
C GLY A 206 7.77 -19.87 13.05
N THR A 207 7.74 -19.51 14.35
CA THR A 207 8.88 -19.51 15.26
C THR A 207 8.74 -20.65 16.29
N SER A 208 9.83 -21.37 16.56
CA SER A 208 9.93 -22.38 17.62
C SER A 208 11.24 -22.19 18.39
N ILE A 209 11.14 -22.20 19.72
CA ILE A 209 12.29 -22.00 20.62
C ILE A 209 12.26 -23.04 21.72
N GLU A 210 13.23 -23.95 21.67
CA GLU A 210 13.49 -24.96 22.68
C GLU A 210 14.79 -24.61 23.40
N LEU A 211 14.73 -24.47 24.73
CA LEU A 211 15.89 -24.23 25.58
C LEU A 211 15.81 -25.12 26.81
N ASP A 212 16.78 -26.02 26.97
CA ASP A 212 17.01 -26.70 28.23
C ASP A 212 17.88 -25.81 29.12
N LYS A 213 17.26 -25.16 30.12
CA LYS A 213 17.97 -24.27 31.05
C LYS A 213 19.01 -24.99 31.92
N ALA A 214 18.87 -26.29 32.16
CA ALA A 214 19.80 -27.03 33.00
C ALA A 214 21.11 -27.36 32.27
N THR A 215 21.01 -27.72 30.99
CA THR A 215 22.18 -28.04 30.17
C THR A 215 22.69 -26.84 29.37
N GLY A 216 21.83 -25.88 29.07
CA GLY A 216 22.08 -24.76 28.16
C GLY A 216 21.91 -25.13 26.68
N GLU A 217 21.49 -26.35 26.36
CA GLU A 217 21.24 -26.77 24.97
C GLU A 217 19.98 -26.13 24.42
N PHE A 218 20.05 -25.66 23.17
CA PHE A 218 18.92 -24.98 22.54
C PHE A 218 18.79 -25.29 21.06
N THR A 219 17.55 -25.20 20.59
CA THR A 219 17.18 -25.13 19.18
C THR A 219 16.24 -23.95 19.00
N ALA A 220 16.63 -22.98 18.19
CA ALA A 220 15.78 -21.85 17.82
C ALA A 220 15.58 -21.86 16.31
N SER A 221 14.34 -21.77 15.85
CA SER A 221 14.02 -21.72 14.44
C SER A 221 12.95 -20.68 14.15
N PHE A 222 13.04 -20.04 12.99
CA PHE A 222 11.99 -19.15 12.52
C PHE A 222 11.87 -19.18 11.00
N LYS A 223 10.65 -18.97 10.52
CA LYS A 223 10.39 -18.77 9.10
C LYS A 223 10.83 -17.37 8.66
N THR A 224 11.68 -17.33 7.65
CA THR A 224 12.17 -16.08 7.07
C THR A 224 11.08 -15.32 6.34
N PHE A 225 11.25 -14.01 6.23
CA PHE A 225 10.28 -13.18 5.55
C PHE A 225 10.24 -13.49 4.04
N ARG A 226 9.07 -13.91 3.54
CA ARG A 226 8.89 -14.32 2.14
C ARG A 226 9.10 -13.17 1.12
N HIS A 227 9.17 -11.93 1.58
CA HIS A 227 9.37 -10.75 0.74
C HIS A 227 10.64 -9.97 1.09
N SER A 228 11.62 -10.61 1.72
CA SER A 228 12.98 -10.08 1.75
C SER A 228 13.48 -9.87 0.31
N PRO A 229 14.24 -8.80 0.01
CA PRO A 229 14.87 -8.62 -1.29
C PRO A 229 15.72 -9.83 -1.70
N PRO A 230 15.92 -10.08 -3.02
CA PRO A 230 16.81 -11.14 -3.47
C PRO A 230 18.23 -10.87 -2.97
N ASP A 231 18.93 -11.93 -2.61
CA ASP A 231 20.35 -11.91 -2.21
C ASP A 231 20.60 -11.08 -0.93
N THR A 232 19.62 -11.05 -0.02
CA THR A 232 19.75 -10.37 1.28
C THR A 232 20.64 -11.19 2.22
N ASN A 233 21.69 -10.59 2.75
CA ASN A 233 22.60 -11.23 3.70
C ASN A 233 22.22 -10.93 5.16
N PHE A 234 22.37 -11.91 6.04
CA PHE A 234 22.09 -11.81 7.46
C PHE A 234 23.26 -12.29 8.31
N ASP A 235 23.51 -11.56 9.39
CA ASP A 235 24.40 -11.97 10.46
C ASP A 235 23.59 -12.50 11.64
N VAL A 236 24.11 -13.54 12.29
CA VAL A 236 23.45 -14.22 13.41
C VAL A 236 24.32 -14.17 14.65
N PHE A 237 23.72 -13.68 15.73
CA PHE A 237 24.34 -13.55 17.04
C PHE A 237 23.56 -14.38 18.05
N VAL A 238 24.26 -15.08 18.93
CA VAL A 238 23.66 -15.82 20.05
C VAL A 238 24.26 -15.25 21.34
N ASN A 239 23.41 -14.68 22.19
CA ASN A 239 23.78 -13.95 23.41
C ASN A 239 24.98 -13.00 23.15
N GLY A 240 24.87 -12.18 22.10
CA GLY A 240 25.85 -11.16 21.72
C GLY A 240 27.09 -11.67 20.96
N LYS A 241 27.31 -13.00 20.86
CA LYS A 241 28.42 -13.56 20.08
C LYS A 241 27.97 -13.89 18.67
N GLU A 242 28.67 -13.35 17.67
CA GLU A 242 28.46 -13.72 16.27
C GLU A 242 28.82 -15.19 16.02
N ILE A 243 27.92 -15.95 15.40
CA ILE A 243 28.09 -17.38 15.12
C ILE A 243 28.22 -17.69 13.63
N GLY A 244 27.86 -16.73 12.78
CA GLY A 244 27.99 -16.82 11.33
C GLY A 244 26.89 -16.05 10.60
N SER A 245 26.92 -16.15 9.27
CA SER A 245 26.00 -15.48 8.37
C SER A 245 25.38 -16.45 7.35
N TYR A 246 24.25 -16.03 6.78
CA TYR A 246 23.56 -16.73 5.69
C TYR A 246 22.99 -15.75 4.68
N THR A 247 22.73 -16.23 3.46
CA THR A 247 22.16 -15.43 2.37
C THR A 247 20.78 -15.99 2.01
N LEU A 248 19.81 -15.09 1.80
CA LEU A 248 18.48 -15.45 1.30
C LEU A 248 18.39 -15.22 -0.20
N GLU A 249 18.34 -16.31 -0.95
CA GLU A 249 18.09 -16.27 -2.39
C GLU A 249 16.63 -15.93 -2.71
N GLY A 250 16.44 -15.22 -3.81
CA GLY A 250 15.11 -14.82 -4.26
C GLY A 250 14.27 -15.96 -4.81
N LYS A 251 12.95 -15.87 -4.60
CA LYS A 251 11.98 -16.90 -5.04
C LYS A 251 10.94 -16.36 -6.01
N GLY A 252 11.32 -16.30 -7.29
CA GLY A 252 10.45 -15.90 -8.41
C GLY A 252 10.66 -14.46 -8.88
N PHE A 253 9.62 -13.85 -9.47
CA PHE A 253 9.73 -12.49 -10.02
C PHE A 253 9.65 -11.42 -8.92
N TRP A 254 10.72 -10.63 -8.80
CA TRP A 254 10.83 -9.53 -7.84
C TRP A 254 10.31 -8.22 -8.44
N LEU A 255 9.34 -7.59 -7.77
CA LEU A 255 8.89 -6.23 -8.08
C LEU A 255 9.70 -5.25 -7.23
N SER A 256 10.68 -4.58 -7.84
CA SER A 256 11.66 -3.76 -7.13
C SER A 256 11.04 -2.63 -6.31
N LEU A 257 10.21 -1.77 -6.91
CA LEU A 257 9.50 -0.74 -6.16
C LEU A 257 8.23 -1.29 -5.50
N GLY A 258 7.82 -2.50 -5.88
CA GLY A 258 6.74 -3.22 -5.22
C GLY A 258 7.13 -3.85 -3.87
N GLY A 259 8.42 -4.03 -3.62
CA GLY A 259 8.99 -4.63 -2.42
C GLY A 259 8.52 -6.07 -2.16
N ARG A 260 8.25 -6.85 -3.23
CA ARG A 260 7.72 -8.22 -3.07
C ARG A 260 7.94 -9.13 -4.28
N TYR A 261 7.92 -10.44 -4.01
CA TYR A 261 7.75 -11.46 -5.05
C TYR A 261 6.28 -11.62 -5.44
N MET A 262 6.01 -11.57 -6.73
CA MET A 262 4.67 -11.84 -7.27
C MET A 262 4.69 -12.08 -8.78
N ASN A 263 3.77 -12.90 -9.27
CA ASN A 263 3.49 -13.00 -10.69
C ASN A 263 2.76 -11.73 -11.22
N PRO A 264 3.33 -10.98 -12.18
CA PRO A 264 2.71 -9.76 -12.73
C PRO A 264 1.33 -9.98 -13.39
N LEU A 265 0.97 -11.21 -13.76
CA LEU A 265 -0.35 -11.53 -14.32
C LEU A 265 -1.50 -11.13 -13.40
N TRP A 266 -1.31 -11.19 -12.08
CA TRP A 266 -2.32 -10.71 -11.12
C TRP A 266 -2.60 -9.20 -11.30
N ILE A 267 -1.58 -8.40 -11.57
CA ILE A 267 -1.74 -6.97 -11.85
C ILE A 267 -2.54 -6.77 -13.14
N ILE A 268 -2.23 -7.53 -14.19
CA ILE A 268 -2.93 -7.46 -15.48
C ILE A 268 -4.40 -7.83 -15.31
N LEU A 269 -4.71 -8.94 -14.65
CA LEU A 269 -6.08 -9.40 -14.40
C LEU A 269 -6.88 -8.36 -13.60
N GLY A 270 -6.27 -7.82 -12.55
CA GLY A 270 -6.85 -6.71 -11.78
C GLY A 270 -7.12 -5.48 -12.64
N ALA A 271 -6.15 -5.06 -13.45
CA ALA A 271 -6.29 -3.91 -14.34
C ALA A 271 -7.34 -4.14 -15.43
N ILE A 272 -7.52 -5.37 -15.94
CA ILE A 272 -8.62 -5.71 -16.86
C ILE A 272 -9.97 -5.54 -16.16
N LEU A 273 -10.13 -6.11 -14.97
CA LEU A 273 -11.38 -6.05 -14.21
C LEU A 273 -11.72 -4.61 -13.85
N VAL A 274 -10.78 -3.90 -13.23
CA VAL A 274 -10.98 -2.51 -12.80
C VAL A 274 -11.12 -1.59 -14.00
N GLY A 275 -10.35 -1.78 -15.07
CA GLY A 275 -10.45 -1.01 -16.31
C GLY A 275 -11.78 -1.20 -17.03
N ALA A 276 -12.31 -2.43 -17.06
CA ALA A 276 -13.63 -2.72 -17.62
C ALA A 276 -14.73 -2.05 -16.80
N PHE A 277 -14.65 -2.16 -15.48
CA PHE A 277 -15.59 -1.50 -14.58
C PHE A 277 -15.53 0.03 -14.70
N PHE A 278 -14.31 0.58 -14.78
CA PHE A 278 -14.09 2.01 -14.93
C PHE A 278 -14.63 2.53 -16.26
N SER A 279 -14.38 1.83 -17.37
CA SER A 279 -14.96 2.23 -18.66
C SER A 279 -16.48 2.11 -18.69
N LEU A 280 -17.07 1.19 -17.94
CA LEU A 280 -18.53 0.98 -17.89
C LEU A 280 -19.25 2.15 -17.22
N ILE A 281 -18.70 2.64 -16.09
CA ILE A 281 -19.34 3.63 -15.20
C ILE A 281 -18.70 5.01 -15.31
N GLY A 282 -17.45 5.10 -15.78
CA GLY A 282 -16.66 6.33 -15.88
C GLY A 282 -16.22 6.91 -14.54
N ALA A 283 -16.24 6.13 -13.45
CA ALA A 283 -15.89 6.62 -12.11
C ALA A 283 -15.03 5.62 -11.30
N ALA A 284 -14.19 6.16 -10.41
CA ALA A 284 -13.43 5.43 -9.39
C ALA A 284 -12.28 4.51 -9.84
N GLY A 285 -11.81 4.57 -11.09
CA GLY A 285 -10.80 3.63 -11.62
C GLY A 285 -9.50 3.56 -10.83
N GLY A 286 -8.79 4.70 -10.68
CA GLY A 286 -7.49 4.73 -9.98
C GLY A 286 -7.62 4.37 -8.50
N MET A 287 -8.75 4.77 -7.90
CA MET A 287 -9.11 4.40 -6.54
C MET A 287 -9.28 2.88 -6.43
N LEU A 288 -10.11 2.26 -7.26
CA LEU A 288 -10.36 0.82 -7.23
C LEU A 288 -9.10 0.03 -7.55
N MET A 289 -8.23 0.55 -8.42
CA MET A 289 -6.92 -0.04 -8.68
C MET A 289 -6.03 -0.01 -7.44
N ALA A 290 -6.00 1.11 -6.72
CA ALA A 290 -5.27 1.19 -5.45
C ALA A 290 -5.84 0.19 -4.43
N ALA A 291 -7.16 0.01 -4.36
CA ALA A 291 -7.77 -0.99 -3.49
C ALA A 291 -7.36 -2.41 -3.88
N TYR A 292 -7.41 -2.73 -5.18
CA TYR A 292 -6.96 -4.01 -5.71
C TYR A 292 -5.47 -4.26 -5.40
N GLN A 293 -4.64 -3.24 -5.56
CA GLN A 293 -3.21 -3.34 -5.26
C GLN A 293 -2.93 -3.54 -3.77
N VAL A 294 -3.71 -2.89 -2.90
CA VAL A 294 -3.53 -3.05 -1.46
C VAL A 294 -4.05 -4.41 -0.99
N MET A 295 -5.19 -4.88 -1.51
CA MET A 295 -5.84 -6.10 -1.02
C MET A 295 -5.33 -7.40 -1.66
N VAL A 296 -5.05 -7.37 -2.96
CA VAL A 296 -4.69 -8.58 -3.73
C VAL A 296 -3.19 -8.61 -4.00
N VAL A 297 -2.67 -7.52 -4.59
CA VAL A 297 -1.23 -7.41 -4.93
C VAL A 297 -0.38 -7.26 -3.66
N ASN A 298 -0.91 -6.64 -2.60
CA ASN A 298 -0.24 -6.37 -1.33
C ASN A 298 1.16 -5.72 -1.51
N THR A 299 1.24 -4.70 -2.36
CA THR A 299 2.50 -3.96 -2.60
C THR A 299 3.03 -3.28 -1.34
N MET A 300 4.34 -3.41 -1.10
CA MET A 300 5.04 -2.98 0.10
C MET A 300 5.95 -1.77 -0.09
N GLY A 301 6.22 -1.30 -1.31
CA GLY A 301 7.15 -0.16 -1.49
C GLY A 301 8.62 -0.55 -1.26
N PRO A 302 9.58 0.24 -1.77
CA PRO A 302 10.99 0.02 -1.51
C PRO A 302 11.39 0.57 -0.13
N VAL A 303 12.61 0.23 0.31
CA VAL A 303 13.19 0.79 1.53
C VAL A 303 13.27 2.32 1.42
N GLY A 304 12.98 3.01 2.51
CA GLY A 304 12.86 4.44 2.65
C GLY A 304 11.60 5.10 2.09
N ILE A 305 10.74 4.42 1.30
CA ILE A 305 9.65 5.09 0.56
C ILE A 305 8.29 4.43 0.74
N ASN A 306 7.26 5.22 1.09
CA ASN A 306 5.92 4.70 1.33
C ASN A 306 5.34 4.05 0.07
N ALA A 307 4.88 2.79 0.19
CA ALA A 307 4.21 2.05 -0.88
C ALA A 307 3.11 2.88 -1.58
N ALA A 308 2.33 3.66 -0.83
CA ALA A 308 1.27 4.49 -1.42
C ALA A 308 1.82 5.54 -2.39
N ASN A 309 3.01 6.09 -2.12
CA ASN A 309 3.64 7.10 -2.96
C ASN A 309 4.22 6.50 -4.25
N VAL A 310 4.61 5.23 -4.23
CA VAL A 310 5.05 4.47 -5.42
C VAL A 310 3.88 3.99 -6.28
N LEU A 311 2.79 3.56 -5.64
CA LEU A 311 1.63 2.98 -6.33
C LEU A 311 0.76 4.01 -7.02
N ARG A 312 0.61 5.20 -6.42
CA ARG A 312 -0.23 6.28 -6.95
C ARG A 312 0.14 6.65 -8.40
N PRO A 313 1.42 6.92 -8.75
CA PRO A 313 1.83 7.16 -10.13
C PRO A 313 1.43 6.05 -11.09
N SER A 314 1.66 4.77 -10.73
CA SER A 314 1.32 3.63 -11.59
C SER A 314 -0.20 3.45 -11.76
N ASN A 315 -1.00 3.76 -10.74
CA ASN A 315 -2.46 3.68 -10.80
C ASN A 315 -3.09 4.72 -11.73
N VAL A 316 -2.42 5.87 -11.93
CA VAL A 316 -2.84 6.87 -12.92
C VAL A 316 -2.77 6.31 -14.34
N ALA A 317 -1.89 5.34 -14.61
CA ALA A 317 -1.85 4.67 -15.90
C ALA A 317 -3.18 3.97 -16.20
N LEU A 318 -3.84 3.38 -15.19
CA LEU A 318 -5.15 2.75 -15.42
C LEU A 318 -6.17 3.79 -15.90
N THR A 319 -6.25 4.93 -15.22
CA THR A 319 -7.23 5.98 -15.52
C THR A 319 -6.93 6.74 -16.80
N LEU A 320 -5.72 6.60 -17.36
CA LEU A 320 -5.35 7.13 -18.66
C LEU A 320 -5.62 6.14 -19.79
N PHE A 321 -5.17 4.89 -19.64
CA PHE A 321 -5.20 3.89 -20.72
C PHE A 321 -6.52 3.13 -20.84
N SER A 322 -7.31 3.01 -19.77
CA SER A 322 -8.64 2.39 -19.89
C SER A 322 -9.65 3.25 -20.66
N PRO A 323 -9.71 4.59 -20.51
CA PRO A 323 -10.41 5.44 -21.47
C PRO A 323 -9.94 5.26 -22.92
N LEU A 324 -8.62 5.16 -23.17
CA LEU A 324 -8.09 4.97 -24.52
C LEU A 324 -8.56 3.64 -25.13
N GLY A 325 -8.63 2.56 -24.33
CA GLY A 325 -9.24 1.30 -24.77
C GLY A 325 -10.73 1.44 -25.13
N SER A 326 -11.48 2.27 -24.41
CA SER A 326 -12.89 2.56 -24.70
C SER A 326 -13.11 3.57 -25.84
N PHE A 327 -12.08 4.35 -26.18
CA PHE A 327 -12.15 5.54 -27.01
C PHE A 327 -12.69 5.24 -28.41
N TYR A 328 -12.12 4.25 -29.09
CA TYR A 328 -12.54 3.89 -30.44
C TYR A 328 -14.04 3.57 -30.50
N ARG A 329 -14.58 2.87 -29.50
CA ARG A 329 -15.99 2.52 -29.48
C ARG A 329 -16.88 3.74 -29.19
N TYR A 330 -16.59 4.48 -28.13
CA TYR A 330 -17.44 5.59 -27.72
C TYR A 330 -17.34 6.82 -28.62
N ALA A 331 -16.13 7.19 -29.04
CA ALA A 331 -15.88 8.40 -29.83
C ALA A 331 -16.10 8.16 -31.32
N ILE A 332 -15.56 7.07 -31.88
CA ILE A 332 -15.52 6.86 -33.34
C ILE A 332 -16.71 5.99 -33.80
N LYS A 333 -16.88 4.80 -33.21
CA LYS A 333 -17.91 3.84 -33.67
C LYS A 333 -19.33 4.28 -33.32
N GLU A 334 -19.54 4.80 -32.11
CA GLU A 334 -20.87 5.12 -31.57
C GLU A 334 -21.14 6.62 -31.48
N ARG A 335 -20.11 7.46 -31.64
CA ARG A 335 -20.21 8.93 -31.65
C ARG A 335 -21.01 9.48 -30.45
N ARG A 336 -20.72 8.98 -29.25
CA ARG A 336 -21.40 9.31 -27.99
C ARG A 336 -20.68 10.34 -27.12
N VAL A 337 -19.60 10.93 -27.64
CA VAL A 337 -18.80 11.92 -26.91
C VAL A 337 -19.28 13.33 -27.25
N ALA A 338 -19.78 14.04 -26.23
CA ALA A 338 -20.07 15.48 -26.34
C ALA A 338 -18.76 16.27 -26.24
N TRP A 339 -18.04 16.40 -27.36
CA TRP A 339 -16.70 16.98 -27.41
C TRP A 339 -16.55 18.37 -26.76
N PRO A 340 -17.44 19.36 -27.02
CA PRO A 340 -17.27 20.68 -26.42
C PRO A 340 -17.29 20.63 -24.88
N VAL A 341 -18.16 19.79 -24.32
CA VAL A 341 -18.27 19.60 -22.87
C VAL A 341 -17.05 18.85 -22.35
N GLY A 342 -16.67 17.74 -22.99
CA GLY A 342 -15.54 16.92 -22.58
C GLY A 342 -14.22 17.68 -22.59
N LEU A 343 -13.96 18.48 -23.63
CA LEU A 343 -12.77 19.32 -23.76
C LEU A 343 -12.78 20.46 -22.75
N SER A 344 -13.89 21.20 -22.64
CA SER A 344 -13.98 22.31 -21.66
C SER A 344 -13.76 21.80 -20.24
N PHE A 345 -14.39 20.66 -19.89
CA PHE A 345 -14.23 20.04 -18.58
C PHE A 345 -12.80 19.56 -18.35
N GLY A 346 -12.20 18.89 -19.34
CA GLY A 346 -10.82 18.40 -19.28
C GLY A 346 -9.79 19.52 -19.14
N VAL A 347 -9.93 20.61 -19.89
CA VAL A 347 -9.07 21.80 -19.78
C VAL A 347 -9.20 22.43 -18.41
N GLY A 348 -10.42 22.57 -17.90
CA GLY A 348 -10.67 23.03 -16.53
C GLY A 348 -9.92 22.20 -15.49
N ILE A 349 -10.04 20.87 -15.57
CA ILE A 349 -9.33 19.94 -14.68
C ILE A 349 -7.81 20.07 -14.80
N LEU A 350 -7.27 20.19 -16.01
CA LEU A 350 -5.84 20.32 -16.22
C LEU A 350 -5.31 21.61 -15.59
N ILE A 351 -6.00 22.74 -15.77
CA ILE A 351 -5.65 24.02 -15.13
C ILE A 351 -5.75 23.92 -13.61
N GLY A 352 -6.87 23.40 -13.10
CA GLY A 352 -7.11 23.26 -11.66
C GLY A 352 -6.10 22.33 -10.98
N SER A 353 -5.74 21.22 -11.63
CA SER A 353 -4.76 20.27 -11.11
C SER A 353 -3.32 20.77 -11.23
N ILE A 354 -2.88 21.29 -12.37
CA ILE A 354 -1.47 21.66 -12.54
C ILE A 354 -1.14 22.98 -11.84
N TRP A 355 -2.00 23.99 -11.96
CA TRP A 355 -1.69 25.36 -11.56
C TRP A 355 -2.21 25.69 -10.16
N LEU A 356 -3.52 25.58 -9.92
CA LEU A 356 -4.13 25.99 -8.65
C LEU A 356 -3.95 24.98 -7.52
N GLY A 357 -3.97 23.69 -7.84
CA GLY A 357 -3.90 22.62 -6.84
C GLY A 357 -2.60 22.64 -6.03
N LYS A 358 -1.48 23.12 -6.60
CA LYS A 358 -0.20 23.25 -5.88
C LYS A 358 -0.34 24.16 -4.66
N TYR A 359 -0.94 25.33 -4.84
CA TYR A 359 -1.08 26.32 -3.77
C TYR A 359 -2.04 25.81 -2.69
N VAL A 360 -3.15 25.20 -3.08
CA VAL A 360 -4.14 24.69 -2.12
C VAL A 360 -3.57 23.58 -1.22
N THR A 361 -2.69 22.72 -1.76
CA THR A 361 -2.02 21.68 -0.97
C THR A 361 -1.02 22.22 0.06
N GLU A 362 -0.52 23.44 -0.10
CA GLU A 362 0.42 24.06 0.85
C GLU A 362 -0.31 24.65 2.08
N PHE A 363 -1.58 25.05 1.94
CA PHE A 363 -2.34 25.73 3.00
C PHE A 363 -3.31 24.84 3.80
N LEU A 364 -3.60 23.59 3.36
CA LEU A 364 -4.62 22.74 3.99
C LEU A 364 -4.05 21.36 4.43
N PRO A 365 -4.21 20.96 5.71
CA PRO A 365 -3.78 19.64 6.18
C PRO A 365 -4.50 18.47 5.48
N LEU A 366 -3.74 17.47 5.03
CA LEU A 366 -4.24 16.28 4.31
C LEU A 366 -5.26 15.43 5.09
N ALA A 367 -5.25 15.49 6.43
CA ALA A 367 -6.12 14.67 7.28
C ALA A 367 -7.58 15.14 7.23
N SER A 368 -7.83 16.44 7.39
CA SER A 368 -9.18 17.04 7.33
C SER A 368 -9.83 16.83 5.97
N TYR A 369 -9.03 16.71 4.92
CA TYR A 369 -9.51 16.64 3.55
C TYR A 369 -10.24 15.32 3.21
N LYS A 370 -9.72 14.18 3.69
CA LYS A 370 -10.29 12.85 3.42
C LYS A 370 -11.73 12.72 3.89
N GLU A 371 -12.05 13.35 5.02
CA GLU A 371 -13.38 13.30 5.61
C GLU A 371 -14.39 14.12 4.81
N TRP A 372 -14.02 15.35 4.41
CA TRP A 372 -14.88 16.20 3.56
C TRP A 372 -15.18 15.56 2.21
N LEU A 373 -14.20 14.88 1.60
CA LEU A 373 -14.48 14.13 0.38
C LEU A 373 -15.38 12.93 0.63
N ALA A 374 -15.18 12.20 1.73
CA ALA A 374 -16.06 11.09 2.06
C ALA A 374 -17.51 11.56 2.20
N VAL A 375 -17.74 12.71 2.86
CA VAL A 375 -19.05 13.37 2.93
C VAL A 375 -19.57 13.72 1.54
N LEU A 376 -18.75 14.37 0.70
CA LEU A 376 -19.15 14.73 -0.67
C LEU A 376 -19.58 13.49 -1.47
N VAL A 377 -18.81 12.41 -1.39
CA VAL A 377 -19.08 11.16 -2.10
C VAL A 377 -20.38 10.51 -1.62
N VAL A 378 -20.67 10.53 -0.31
CA VAL A 378 -21.97 10.06 0.21
C VAL A 378 -23.11 10.92 -0.29
N LEU A 379 -22.97 12.25 -0.26
CA LEU A 379 -23.99 13.15 -0.79
C LEU A 379 -24.27 12.86 -2.26
N MET A 380 -23.23 12.59 -3.06
CA MET A 380 -23.36 12.22 -4.47
C MET A 380 -24.00 10.83 -4.63
N GLY A 381 -23.65 9.87 -3.80
CA GLY A 381 -24.26 8.53 -3.78
C GLY A 381 -25.75 8.60 -3.46
N ALA A 382 -26.11 9.28 -2.36
CA ALA A 382 -27.49 9.52 -1.94
C ALA A 382 -28.29 10.28 -3.00
N ARG A 383 -27.69 11.31 -3.62
CA ARG A 383 -28.32 12.07 -4.70
C ARG A 383 -28.53 11.20 -5.94
N THR A 384 -27.58 10.34 -6.30
CA THR A 384 -27.72 9.37 -7.40
C THR A 384 -28.89 8.43 -7.14
N LEU A 385 -29.04 7.94 -5.90
CA LEU A 385 -30.21 7.14 -5.49
C LEU A 385 -31.52 7.95 -5.55
N TYR A 386 -31.50 9.22 -5.15
CA TYR A 386 -32.66 10.11 -5.26
C TYR A 386 -33.11 10.28 -6.73
N GLU A 387 -32.17 10.36 -7.69
CA GLU A 387 -32.51 10.41 -9.11
C GLU A 387 -33.19 9.15 -9.65
N LEU A 388 -33.02 8.01 -8.97
CA LEU A 388 -33.66 6.75 -9.32
C LEU A 388 -35.09 6.64 -8.78
N THR A 389 -35.54 7.60 -7.97
CA THR A 389 -36.90 7.60 -7.45
C THR A 389 -37.91 7.89 -8.57
N PRO A 390 -39.12 7.27 -8.54
CA PRO A 390 -40.12 7.44 -9.59
C PRO A 390 -40.48 8.92 -9.83
N LYS A 391 -40.61 9.69 -8.75
CA LYS A 391 -40.95 11.13 -8.78
C LYS A 391 -39.95 11.95 -9.61
N VAL A 392 -38.66 11.65 -9.51
CA VAL A 392 -37.61 12.39 -10.23
C VAL A 392 -37.48 11.89 -11.67
N MET A 393 -37.59 10.59 -11.88
CA MET A 393 -37.59 10.00 -13.22
C MET A 393 -38.74 10.51 -14.09
N GLU A 394 -39.94 10.68 -13.52
CA GLU A 394 -41.10 11.22 -14.24
C GLU A 394 -40.93 12.69 -14.64
N LYS A 395 -40.21 13.47 -13.82
CA LYS A 395 -39.87 14.86 -14.15
C LYS A 395 -38.86 14.96 -15.30
N ARG A 396 -37.97 13.99 -15.44
CA ARG A 396 -36.94 13.96 -16.52
C ARG A 396 -37.47 13.26 -17.78
N LYS A 397 -38.43 13.92 -18.46
CA LYS A 397 -39.11 13.39 -19.66
C LYS A 397 -38.15 12.88 -20.74
N ASN A 398 -37.10 13.65 -21.07
CA ASN A 398 -36.12 13.29 -22.10
C ASN A 398 -35.34 12.01 -21.76
N ILE A 399 -34.95 11.83 -20.49
CA ILE A 399 -34.24 10.61 -20.04
C ILE A 399 -35.20 9.42 -20.03
N LYS A 400 -36.45 9.61 -19.59
CA LYS A 400 -37.49 8.57 -19.60
C LYS A 400 -37.77 8.09 -21.03
N ALA A 401 -37.98 9.02 -21.97
CA ALA A 401 -38.23 8.73 -23.37
C ALA A 401 -37.03 8.01 -24.03
N MET A 402 -35.80 8.47 -23.76
CA MET A 402 -34.59 7.80 -24.22
C MET A 402 -34.47 6.37 -23.66
N THR A 403 -34.75 6.18 -22.38
CA THR A 403 -34.69 4.85 -21.73
C THR A 403 -35.71 3.88 -22.35
N GLN A 404 -36.90 4.35 -22.69
CA GLN A 404 -37.91 3.54 -23.38
C GLN A 404 -37.42 3.12 -24.78
N LYS A 405 -36.91 4.06 -25.58
CA LYS A 405 -36.36 3.79 -26.92
C LYS A 405 -35.18 2.80 -26.86
N PHE A 406 -34.30 2.95 -25.88
CA PHE A 406 -33.20 2.01 -25.66
C PHE A 406 -33.70 0.59 -25.30
N ASN A 407 -34.66 0.47 -24.38
CA ASN A 407 -35.20 -0.83 -24.00
C ASN A 407 -35.92 -1.53 -25.16
N GLU A 408 -36.62 -0.77 -25.99
CA GLU A 408 -37.24 -1.29 -27.22
C GLU A 408 -36.20 -1.80 -28.20
N GLU A 409 -35.11 -1.07 -28.41
CA GLU A 409 -34.00 -1.50 -29.26
C GLU A 409 -33.32 -2.77 -28.71
N VAL A 410 -33.09 -2.86 -27.41
CA VAL A 410 -32.53 -4.06 -26.78
C VAL A 410 -33.44 -5.27 -26.99
N ARG A 411 -34.76 -5.09 -26.88
CA ARG A 411 -35.74 -6.14 -27.15
C ARG A 411 -35.68 -6.60 -28.60
N LYS A 412 -35.75 -5.66 -29.56
CA LYS A 412 -35.64 -5.97 -30.99
C LYS A 412 -34.34 -6.67 -31.35
N ALA A 413 -33.22 -6.19 -30.81
CA ALA A 413 -31.92 -6.79 -31.03
C ALA A 413 -31.86 -8.24 -30.52
N LYS A 414 -32.48 -8.52 -29.37
CA LYS A 414 -32.60 -9.87 -28.82
C LYS A 414 -33.47 -10.78 -29.69
N GLU A 415 -34.58 -10.27 -30.21
CA GLU A 415 -35.46 -11.00 -31.14
C GLU A 415 -34.75 -11.32 -32.47
N GLU A 416 -33.94 -10.40 -32.97
CA GLU A 416 -33.20 -10.51 -34.23
C GLU A 416 -31.83 -11.20 -34.09
N GLY A 417 -31.43 -11.64 -32.88
CA GLY A 417 -30.14 -12.29 -32.62
C GLY A 417 -28.92 -11.39 -32.84
N ARG A 418 -29.10 -10.05 -32.86
CA ARG A 418 -28.04 -9.06 -33.06
C ARG A 418 -27.70 -8.31 -31.78
N ALA A 419 -26.58 -7.60 -31.78
CA ALA A 419 -26.25 -6.67 -30.70
C ALA A 419 -27.11 -5.39 -30.79
N ALA A 420 -27.55 -4.86 -29.65
CA ALA A 420 -28.26 -3.59 -29.57
C ALA A 420 -27.41 -2.44 -30.15
N GLN A 421 -28.02 -1.61 -30.99
CA GLN A 421 -27.36 -0.42 -31.52
C GLN A 421 -27.52 0.74 -30.52
N MET A 422 -26.48 1.54 -30.36
CA MET A 422 -26.53 2.72 -29.49
C MET A 422 -26.83 3.94 -30.34
N GLY A 423 -27.62 4.87 -29.79
CA GLY A 423 -27.79 6.19 -30.39
C GLY A 423 -26.46 6.95 -30.48
N SER A 424 -26.38 7.88 -31.43
CA SER A 424 -25.27 8.81 -31.59
C SER A 424 -25.67 10.23 -31.17
N ILE A 425 -24.67 11.06 -30.87
CA ILE A 425 -24.87 12.48 -30.63
C ILE A 425 -24.97 13.20 -31.98
N GLU A 426 -26.06 13.92 -32.16
CA GLU A 426 -26.29 14.80 -33.31
C GLU A 426 -26.25 16.26 -32.82
N PRO A 427 -25.17 17.02 -33.08
CA PRO A 427 -25.08 18.40 -32.63
C PRO A 427 -26.11 19.27 -33.36
N VAL A 428 -26.90 20.02 -32.61
CA VAL A 428 -27.88 20.99 -33.12
C VAL A 428 -27.30 22.40 -33.09
N SER A 429 -26.53 22.73 -32.05
CA SER A 429 -25.88 24.02 -31.91
C SER A 429 -24.61 23.88 -31.08
N THR A 430 -23.49 24.38 -31.62
CA THR A 430 -22.18 24.38 -30.99
C THR A 430 -21.82 25.77 -30.51
N GLY A 431 -21.81 25.98 -29.19
CA GLY A 431 -21.37 27.21 -28.56
C GLY A 431 -20.66 26.92 -27.23
N LEU A 432 -19.82 27.86 -26.77
CA LEU A 432 -19.04 27.72 -25.53
C LEU A 432 -19.92 27.75 -24.26
N THR A 433 -21.06 28.44 -24.30
CA THR A 433 -21.99 28.56 -23.18
C THR A 433 -23.32 27.82 -23.40
N ASN A 434 -23.63 27.48 -24.65
CA ASN A 434 -24.86 26.79 -25.03
C ASN A 434 -24.54 25.72 -26.07
N PHE A 435 -24.40 24.47 -25.63
CA PHE A 435 -24.30 23.31 -26.49
C PHE A 435 -25.64 22.55 -26.46
N ARG A 436 -26.21 22.32 -27.65
CA ARG A 436 -27.46 21.57 -27.82
C ARG A 436 -27.22 20.41 -28.76
N PHE A 437 -27.67 19.22 -28.36
CA PHE A 437 -27.52 18.02 -29.16
C PHE A 437 -28.71 17.08 -28.98
N LYS A 438 -28.97 16.25 -29.99
CA LYS A 438 -29.94 15.17 -29.90
C LYS A 438 -29.24 13.85 -29.59
N PHE A 439 -29.87 13.04 -28.75
CA PHE A 439 -29.47 11.68 -28.45
C PHE A 439 -30.75 10.82 -28.34
N TRP A 440 -30.87 9.76 -29.15
CA TRP A 440 -32.13 9.02 -29.31
C TRP A 440 -33.33 9.91 -29.68
N GLY A 441 -33.09 10.96 -30.48
CA GLY A 441 -34.11 11.92 -30.90
C GLY A 441 -34.56 12.91 -29.82
N GLU A 442 -34.05 12.79 -28.58
CA GLU A 442 -34.33 13.72 -27.49
C GLU A 442 -33.27 14.82 -27.44
N GLU A 443 -33.68 16.08 -27.29
CA GLU A 443 -32.76 17.22 -27.22
C GLU A 443 -32.23 17.42 -25.79
N PHE A 444 -30.92 17.62 -25.68
CA PHE A 444 -30.23 17.92 -24.43
C PHE A 444 -29.48 19.25 -24.57
N LYS A 445 -29.57 20.09 -23.53
CA LYS A 445 -28.87 21.37 -23.43
C LYS A 445 -27.87 21.33 -22.29
N ILE A 446 -26.65 21.77 -22.55
CA ILE A 446 -25.57 21.82 -21.57
C ILE A 446 -24.68 23.05 -21.83
N ASN A 447 -24.07 23.58 -20.78
CA ASN A 447 -23.15 24.72 -20.85
C ASN A 447 -21.70 24.22 -20.71
N PRO A 448 -20.93 24.11 -21.81
CA PRO A 448 -19.53 23.65 -21.74
C PRO A 448 -18.68 24.46 -20.77
N LEU A 449 -18.74 25.79 -20.81
CA LEU A 449 -17.93 26.68 -19.96
C LEU A 449 -18.20 26.47 -18.47
N LEU A 450 -19.46 26.27 -18.07
CA LEU A 450 -19.82 25.94 -16.68
C LEU A 450 -19.10 24.66 -16.25
N PHE A 451 -19.07 23.66 -17.12
CA PHE A 451 -18.33 22.44 -16.83
C PHE A 451 -16.83 22.68 -16.79
N GLY A 452 -16.25 23.55 -17.61
CA GLY A 452 -14.86 23.99 -17.44
C GLY A 452 -14.55 24.56 -16.05
N ILE A 453 -15.43 25.44 -15.52
CA ILE A 453 -15.28 26.02 -14.18
C ILE A 453 -15.40 24.96 -13.08
N ILE A 454 -16.40 24.08 -13.18
CA ILE A 454 -16.54 22.94 -12.27
C ILE A 454 -15.29 22.04 -12.36
N GLY A 455 -14.77 21.83 -13.57
CA GLY A 455 -13.58 21.03 -13.84
C GLY A 455 -12.36 21.58 -13.13
N LEU A 456 -12.21 22.91 -13.08
CA LEU A 456 -11.16 23.57 -12.31
C LEU A 456 -11.24 23.23 -10.82
N GLY A 457 -12.43 23.31 -10.21
CA GLY A 457 -12.63 22.90 -8.81
C GLY A 457 -12.32 21.42 -8.58
N ILE A 458 -12.79 20.53 -9.46
CA ILE A 458 -12.49 19.10 -9.39
C ILE A 458 -11.00 18.83 -9.59
N GLY A 459 -10.31 19.57 -10.46
CA GLY A 459 -8.87 19.44 -10.70
C GLY A 459 -8.05 19.76 -9.46
N ILE A 460 -8.42 20.80 -8.72
CA ILE A 460 -7.81 21.13 -7.42
C ILE A 460 -8.02 19.95 -6.46
N VAL A 461 -9.25 19.44 -6.38
CA VAL A 461 -9.59 18.31 -5.51
C VAL A 461 -8.81 17.04 -5.91
N ALA A 462 -8.71 16.78 -7.21
CA ALA A 462 -8.00 15.65 -7.77
C ALA A 462 -6.51 15.66 -7.39
N ARG A 463 -5.86 16.82 -7.47
CA ARG A 463 -4.44 16.96 -7.09
C ARG A 463 -4.23 16.74 -5.60
N CYS A 464 -5.09 17.30 -4.76
CA CYS A 464 -4.98 17.15 -3.31
C CYS A 464 -5.09 15.68 -2.87
N PHE A 465 -5.89 14.87 -3.57
CA PHE A 465 -6.05 13.44 -3.25
C PHE A 465 -5.09 12.52 -3.99
N GLY A 466 -4.57 12.93 -5.15
CA GLY A 466 -3.74 12.08 -5.99
C GLY A 466 -4.47 10.89 -6.62
N ILE A 467 -5.80 10.89 -6.59
CA ILE A 467 -6.67 9.76 -6.99
C ILE A 467 -7.10 9.84 -8.47
N GLY A 468 -6.82 10.96 -9.14
CA GLY A 468 -7.39 11.28 -10.46
C GLY A 468 -8.88 11.63 -10.30
N GLY A 469 -9.25 12.88 -10.56
CA GLY A 469 -10.59 13.45 -10.28
C GLY A 469 -11.75 12.84 -11.06
N GLY A 470 -11.47 11.81 -11.88
CA GLY A 470 -12.42 11.10 -12.72
C GLY A 470 -13.67 10.62 -12.01
N PHE A 471 -13.54 10.19 -10.74
CA PHE A 471 -14.65 9.62 -10.00
C PHE A 471 -15.80 10.58 -9.70
N LEU A 472 -15.53 11.90 -9.67
CA LEU A 472 -16.56 12.92 -9.47
C LEU A 472 -17.22 13.36 -10.79
N LEU A 473 -16.61 13.05 -11.94
CA LEU A 473 -17.02 13.59 -13.23
C LEU A 473 -18.40 13.08 -13.66
N VAL A 474 -18.61 11.77 -13.62
CA VAL A 474 -19.87 11.18 -14.08
C VAL A 474 -21.05 11.57 -13.19
N PRO A 475 -20.98 11.50 -11.85
CA PRO A 475 -22.09 11.97 -11.03
C PRO A 475 -22.40 13.46 -11.24
N ILE A 476 -21.39 14.32 -11.44
CA ILE A 476 -21.63 15.75 -11.69
C ILE A 476 -22.30 15.97 -13.05
N MET A 477 -21.94 15.20 -14.07
CA MET A 477 -22.59 15.24 -15.39
C MET A 477 -24.06 14.81 -15.33
N THR A 478 -24.40 13.80 -14.53
CA THR A 478 -25.79 13.34 -14.39
C THR A 478 -26.63 14.25 -13.49
N MET A 479 -26.02 14.86 -12.47
CA MET A 479 -26.69 15.74 -11.51
C MET A 479 -26.86 17.18 -12.03
N VAL A 480 -25.77 17.80 -12.48
CA VAL A 480 -25.74 19.21 -12.91
C VAL A 480 -26.08 19.31 -14.40
N GLY A 481 -25.53 18.41 -15.21
CA GLY A 481 -25.75 18.41 -16.66
C GLY A 481 -27.05 17.74 -17.08
N ALA A 482 -27.75 17.07 -16.14
CA ALA A 482 -28.94 16.25 -16.40
C ALA A 482 -28.77 15.27 -17.58
N LEU A 483 -27.54 14.82 -17.83
CA LEU A 483 -27.21 13.92 -18.93
C LEU A 483 -27.54 12.47 -18.59
N PRO A 484 -27.93 11.66 -19.58
CA PRO A 484 -28.02 10.22 -19.39
C PRO A 484 -26.62 9.60 -19.22
N MET A 485 -26.51 8.52 -18.46
CA MET A 485 -25.26 7.79 -18.20
C MET A 485 -24.55 7.41 -19.51
N TYR A 486 -25.30 7.02 -20.54
CA TYR A 486 -24.74 6.65 -21.84
C TYR A 486 -23.96 7.76 -22.56
N VAL A 487 -24.19 9.02 -22.18
CA VAL A 487 -23.45 10.20 -22.67
C VAL A 487 -22.48 10.72 -21.61
N ALA A 488 -22.91 10.74 -20.34
CA ALA A 488 -22.09 11.21 -19.22
C ALA A 488 -20.80 10.41 -19.05
N VAL A 489 -20.85 9.08 -19.23
CA VAL A 489 -19.67 8.21 -19.07
C VAL A 489 -18.59 8.50 -20.12
N PRO A 490 -18.85 8.45 -21.44
CA PRO A 490 -17.85 8.83 -22.44
C PRO A 490 -17.26 10.23 -22.24
N VAL A 491 -18.09 11.21 -21.88
CA VAL A 491 -17.63 12.60 -21.63
C VAL A 491 -16.74 12.67 -20.38
N GLY A 492 -17.11 11.96 -19.31
CA GLY A 492 -16.31 11.86 -18.09
C GLY A 492 -14.97 11.16 -18.31
N LEU A 493 -14.91 10.14 -19.18
CA LEU A 493 -13.65 9.47 -19.52
C LEU A 493 -12.67 10.42 -20.22
N VAL A 494 -13.15 11.34 -21.07
CA VAL A 494 -12.31 12.40 -21.67
C VAL A 494 -11.72 13.28 -20.56
N GLY A 495 -12.55 13.79 -19.65
CA GLY A 495 -12.07 14.60 -18.52
C GLY A 495 -11.09 13.84 -17.61
N THR A 496 -11.28 12.52 -17.45
CA THR A 496 -10.37 11.66 -16.69
C THR A 496 -9.00 11.55 -17.36
N CYS A 497 -8.93 11.46 -18.70
CA CYS A 497 -7.64 11.47 -19.40
C CYS A 497 -6.84 12.73 -19.06
N PHE A 498 -7.46 13.91 -19.15
CA PHE A 498 -6.81 15.18 -18.79
C PHE A 498 -6.40 15.21 -17.31
N SER A 499 -7.27 14.74 -16.41
CA SER A 499 -6.94 14.61 -14.99
C SER A 499 -5.74 13.70 -14.75
N SER A 500 -5.65 12.59 -15.49
CA SER A 500 -4.60 11.58 -15.33
C SER A 500 -3.28 12.13 -15.82
N ILE A 501 -3.27 12.83 -16.97
CA ILE A 501 -2.08 13.52 -17.48
C ILE A 501 -1.59 14.55 -16.45
N GLY A 502 -2.47 15.41 -15.93
CA GLY A 502 -2.10 16.41 -14.93
C GLY A 502 -1.57 15.80 -13.63
N SER A 503 -2.17 14.69 -13.17
CA SER A 503 -1.72 13.97 -11.97
C SER A 503 -0.36 13.31 -12.20
N PHE A 504 -0.16 12.69 -13.36
CA PHE A 504 1.10 12.04 -13.72
C PHE A 504 2.26 13.04 -13.80
N ILE A 505 2.06 14.19 -14.45
CA ILE A 505 3.04 15.27 -14.48
C ILE A 505 3.35 15.74 -13.04
N GLY A 506 2.33 15.90 -12.20
CA GLY A 506 2.51 16.25 -10.79
C GLY A 506 3.37 15.25 -10.02
N TYR A 507 3.22 13.95 -10.26
CA TYR A 507 4.06 12.91 -9.66
C TYR A 507 5.50 12.97 -10.16
N LEU A 508 5.71 13.13 -11.47
CA LEU A 508 7.04 13.29 -12.06
C LEU A 508 7.78 14.52 -11.50
N MET A 509 7.08 15.65 -11.36
CA MET A 509 7.65 16.87 -10.77
C MET A 509 8.04 16.70 -9.30
N ASN A 510 7.38 15.78 -8.58
CA ASN A 510 7.67 15.45 -7.19
C ASN A 510 8.69 14.30 -7.05
N GLY A 511 9.31 13.83 -8.13
CA GLY A 511 10.31 12.75 -8.11
C GLY A 511 9.73 11.34 -7.94
N TYR A 512 8.40 11.18 -7.93
CA TYR A 512 7.77 9.87 -7.81
C TYR A 512 7.59 9.24 -9.20
N LEU A 513 8.54 8.39 -9.58
CA LEU A 513 8.46 7.60 -10.81
C LEU A 513 7.57 6.37 -10.59
N PRO A 514 6.73 6.00 -11.57
CA PRO A 514 5.99 4.74 -11.51
C PRO A 514 6.95 3.56 -11.66
N ASP A 515 6.66 2.47 -10.96
CA ASP A 515 7.31 1.20 -11.25
C ASP A 515 6.99 0.77 -12.68
N PHE A 516 8.04 0.54 -13.47
CA PHE A 516 7.92 0.23 -14.89
C PHE A 516 7.09 -1.03 -15.13
N TRP A 517 7.31 -2.10 -14.36
CA TRP A 517 6.61 -3.36 -14.52
C TRP A 517 5.15 -3.26 -14.07
N ILE A 518 4.89 -2.60 -12.95
CA ILE A 518 3.52 -2.36 -12.48
C ILE A 518 2.77 -1.48 -13.47
N ALA A 519 3.37 -0.39 -13.94
CA ALA A 519 2.77 0.52 -14.91
C ALA A 519 2.47 -0.19 -16.22
N LEU A 520 3.43 -0.95 -16.77
CA LEU A 520 3.24 -1.70 -18.01
C LEU A 520 2.10 -2.72 -17.90
N ALA A 521 2.05 -3.48 -16.81
CA ALA A 521 0.97 -4.43 -16.55
C ALA A 521 -0.41 -3.74 -16.47
N ILE A 522 -0.47 -2.58 -15.81
CA ILE A 522 -1.69 -1.76 -15.72
C ILE A 522 -2.09 -1.17 -17.06
N ILE A 523 -1.14 -0.75 -17.90
CA ILE A 523 -1.42 -0.21 -19.24
C ILE A 523 -2.07 -1.28 -20.11
N ILE A 524 -1.47 -2.49 -20.17
CA ILE A 524 -1.98 -3.61 -20.95
C ILE A 524 -3.37 -3.99 -20.46
N GLY A 525 -3.51 -4.26 -19.15
CA GLY A 525 -4.78 -4.67 -18.58
C GLY A 525 -5.85 -3.58 -18.65
N GLY A 526 -5.46 -2.33 -18.42
CA GLY A 526 -6.34 -1.16 -18.51
C GLY A 526 -6.88 -0.94 -19.91
N PHE A 527 -6.05 -1.04 -20.95
CA PHE A 527 -6.50 -0.91 -22.33
C PHE A 527 -7.48 -2.04 -22.70
N VAL A 528 -7.13 -3.29 -22.42
CA VAL A 528 -8.01 -4.45 -22.67
C VAL A 528 -9.32 -4.31 -21.89
N GLY A 529 -9.24 -4.02 -20.60
CA GLY A 529 -10.38 -3.76 -19.73
C GLY A 529 -11.28 -2.66 -20.28
N GLY A 530 -10.71 -1.52 -20.67
CA GLY A 530 -11.44 -0.41 -21.28
C GLY A 530 -12.20 -0.81 -22.54
N THR A 531 -11.57 -1.61 -23.41
CA THR A 531 -12.27 -2.13 -24.59
C THR A 531 -13.44 -3.02 -24.20
N ILE A 532 -13.29 -3.90 -23.20
CA ILE A 532 -14.35 -4.80 -22.70
C ILE A 532 -15.49 -4.02 -22.05
N GLY A 533 -15.16 -3.10 -21.14
CA GLY A 533 -16.12 -2.25 -20.42
C GLY A 533 -16.98 -1.42 -21.37
N SER A 534 -16.38 -0.87 -22.42
CA SER A 534 -17.11 -0.14 -23.46
C SER A 534 -18.12 -1.00 -24.22
N ARG A 535 -17.85 -2.31 -24.35
CA ARG A 535 -18.82 -3.26 -24.94
C ARG A 535 -19.93 -3.61 -23.97
N MET A 536 -19.58 -3.81 -22.71
CA MET A 536 -20.52 -4.20 -21.65
C MET A 536 -21.57 -3.14 -21.38
N GLN A 537 -21.29 -1.85 -21.60
CA GLN A 537 -22.24 -0.77 -21.28
C GLN A 537 -23.61 -0.90 -21.96
N LYS A 538 -23.68 -1.53 -23.15
CA LYS A 538 -24.96 -1.76 -23.84
C LYS A 538 -25.84 -2.83 -23.20
N LEU A 539 -25.26 -3.63 -22.30
CA LEU A 539 -25.97 -4.69 -21.59
C LEU A 539 -26.70 -4.16 -20.35
N PHE A 540 -26.42 -2.92 -19.95
CA PHE A 540 -26.98 -2.31 -18.75
C PHE A 540 -27.94 -1.17 -19.11
N THR A 541 -29.08 -1.16 -18.44
CA THR A 541 -30.04 -0.06 -18.48
C THR A 541 -29.50 1.17 -17.74
N GLU A 542 -30.00 2.36 -18.09
CA GLU A 542 -29.70 3.63 -17.41
C GLU A 542 -29.86 3.52 -15.89
N LYS A 543 -30.93 2.84 -15.45
CA LYS A 543 -31.22 2.58 -14.03
C LYS A 543 -30.16 1.70 -13.37
N GLN A 544 -29.72 0.63 -14.03
CA GLN A 544 -28.68 -0.26 -13.52
C GLN A 544 -27.33 0.48 -13.42
N LEU A 545 -26.94 1.25 -14.44
CA LEU A 545 -25.69 2.01 -14.41
C LEU A 545 -25.64 3.02 -13.25
N LYS A 546 -26.74 3.73 -12.99
CA LYS A 546 -26.85 4.64 -11.84
C LYS A 546 -26.83 3.92 -10.49
N TRP A 547 -27.46 2.74 -10.40
CA TRP A 547 -27.38 1.90 -9.20
C TRP A 547 -25.94 1.46 -8.91
N ILE A 548 -25.23 0.96 -9.92
CA ILE A 548 -23.84 0.53 -9.75
C ILE A 548 -22.96 1.74 -9.37
N LEU A 549 -23.17 2.90 -10.01
CA LEU A 549 -22.48 4.14 -9.63
C LEU A 549 -22.72 4.49 -8.15
N ALA A 550 -23.96 4.46 -7.68
CA ALA A 550 -24.28 4.75 -6.29
C ALA A 550 -23.57 3.79 -5.32
N VAL A 551 -23.62 2.48 -5.59
CA VAL A 551 -22.94 1.46 -4.78
C VAL A 551 -21.44 1.73 -4.71
N VAL A 552 -20.81 2.09 -5.83
CA VAL A 552 -19.37 2.43 -5.85
C VAL A 552 -19.08 3.66 -5.01
N LEU A 553 -19.88 4.72 -5.11
CA LEU A 553 -19.70 5.91 -4.28
C LEU A 553 -19.82 5.57 -2.78
N PHE A 554 -20.81 4.77 -2.38
CA PHE A 554 -20.90 4.30 -0.98
C PHE A 554 -19.72 3.42 -0.57
N PHE A 555 -19.24 2.53 -1.44
CA PHE A 555 -18.03 1.74 -1.18
C PHE A 555 -16.81 2.64 -0.94
N LEU A 556 -16.63 3.69 -1.75
CA LEU A 556 -15.54 4.65 -1.56
C LEU A 556 -15.63 5.38 -0.22
N PHE A 557 -16.83 5.68 0.27
CA PHE A 557 -17.01 6.24 1.61
C PHE A 557 -16.46 5.31 2.70
N PHE A 558 -16.82 4.02 2.67
CA PHE A 558 -16.27 3.04 3.64
C PHE A 558 -14.75 2.95 3.57
N ARG A 559 -14.18 3.09 2.36
CA ARG A 559 -12.74 3.14 2.19
C ARG A 559 -12.08 4.37 2.79
N PHE A 560 -12.65 5.56 2.60
CA PHE A 560 -12.07 6.78 3.17
C PHE A 560 -11.98 6.72 4.69
N PHE A 561 -12.92 6.04 5.35
CA PHE A 561 -12.92 5.81 6.79
C PHE A 561 -12.19 4.52 7.23
N LYS A 562 -11.55 3.79 6.30
CA LYS A 562 -10.88 2.50 6.56
C LYS A 562 -11.79 1.47 7.25
N ILE A 563 -13.10 1.55 7.02
CA ILE A 563 -14.11 0.64 7.61
C ILE A 563 -14.09 -0.71 6.86
N GLU A 564 -13.63 -0.70 5.61
CA GLU A 564 -13.51 -1.89 4.75
C GLU A 564 -12.51 -2.96 5.23
N ILE A 565 -11.67 -2.65 6.22
CA ILE A 565 -10.60 -3.56 6.68
C ILE A 565 -11.18 -4.86 7.29
N TRP A 566 -12.47 -4.89 7.63
CA TRP A 566 -13.19 -6.04 8.19
C TRP A 566 -14.32 -6.61 7.34
N LEU A 567 -14.62 -5.99 6.19
CA LEU A 567 -15.47 -6.58 5.14
C LEU A 567 -14.60 -7.41 4.19
#